data_AF-A0A0Q6WD84-F1
#
_entry.id   AF-A0A0Q6WD84-F1
#
_cell.length_a   1.000
_cell.length_b   1.000
_cell.length_c   1.000
_cell.angle_alpha   90.00
_cell.angle_beta   90.00
_cell.angle_gamma   90.00
#
_symmetry.space_group_name_H-M   'P 1'
#
loop_
_entity.id
_entity.type
_entity.pdbx_description
1 polymer ?
#
loop_
_entity_poly.entity_id
_entity_poly.type
_entity_poly.pdbx_seq_one_letter_code
_entity_poly.pdbx_strand_id
1 'polypeptide(L)'
;MTPQQKKQLSYAKDRRNTYGENSKSSRKNIPLSKALDIRSERRAQDSALAKAVVATNIDQLDVAENTMRATKPRQWRKSPDEPLGQVLISKNKRSAKNEV
;
A
#
# COMPACT_ATOMS: atom_id res chain seq x y z
N MET A 1 20.85 17.11 -24.96
CA MET A 1 20.16 15.83 -24.67
C MET A 1 19.82 15.13 -25.98
N THR A 2 20.40 13.96 -26.24
CA THR A 2 20.18 13.19 -27.49
C THR A 2 18.84 12.46 -27.49
N PRO A 3 18.31 12.03 -28.65
CA PRO A 3 17.11 11.19 -28.72
C PRO A 3 17.23 9.90 -27.87
N GLN A 4 18.41 9.27 -27.86
CA GLN A 4 18.68 8.06 -27.08
C GLN A 4 18.60 8.34 -25.58
N GLN A 5 19.18 9.46 -25.11
CA GLN A 5 19.07 9.90 -23.73
C GLN A 5 17.61 10.19 -23.34
N LYS A 6 16.81 10.80 -24.25
CA LYS A 6 15.38 11.04 -24.02
C LYS A 6 14.61 9.72 -23.86
N LYS A 7 14.91 8.73 -24.71
CA LYS A 7 14.29 7.39 -24.64
C LYS A 7 14.63 6.67 -23.33
N GLN A 8 15.89 6.72 -22.91
CA GLN A 8 16.32 6.13 -21.63
C GLN A 8 15.61 6.79 -20.44
N LEU A 9 15.49 8.12 -20.42
CA LEU A 9 14.73 8.79 -19.37
C LEU A 9 13.25 8.41 -19.40
N SER A 10 12.64 8.28 -20.58
CA SER A 10 11.26 7.81 -20.70
C SER A 10 11.09 6.42 -20.09
N TYR A 11 11.99 5.47 -20.39
CA TYR A 11 11.92 4.11 -19.83
C TYR A 11 12.04 4.06 -18.30
N ALA A 12 12.83 4.96 -17.72
CA ALA A 12 13.02 5.03 -16.28
C ALA A 12 11.91 5.79 -15.54
N LYS A 13 11.37 6.84 -16.16
CA LYS A 13 10.47 7.81 -15.49
C LYS A 13 9.01 7.71 -15.88
N ASP A 14 8.69 7.29 -17.11
CA ASP A 14 7.30 7.01 -17.49
C ASP A 14 6.84 5.74 -16.78
N ARG A 15 5.65 5.77 -16.18
CA ARG A 15 5.13 4.69 -15.34
C ARG A 15 3.76 4.25 -15.82
N ARG A 16 3.49 2.94 -15.72
CA ARG A 16 2.23 2.34 -16.11
C ARG A 16 1.64 1.56 -14.95
N ASN A 17 0.33 1.70 -14.77
CA ASN A 17 -0.41 0.87 -13.83
C ASN A 17 -0.43 -0.58 -14.35
N THR A 18 0.20 -1.49 -13.60
CA THR A 18 0.22 -2.94 -13.87
C THR A 18 -0.55 -3.74 -12.81
N TYR A 19 -1.24 -3.06 -11.90
CA TYR A 19 -2.04 -3.67 -10.81
C TYR A 19 -3.44 -4.12 -11.25
N GLY A 20 -3.77 -4.04 -12.55
CA GLY A 20 -5.06 -4.48 -13.10
C GLY A 20 -6.23 -3.51 -12.86
N GLU A 21 -6.01 -2.41 -12.16
CA GLU A 21 -7.02 -1.39 -11.94
C GLU A 21 -7.13 -0.40 -13.11
N ASN A 22 -8.34 0.12 -13.33
CA ASN A 22 -8.54 1.23 -14.26
C ASN A 22 -8.37 2.58 -13.55
N SER A 23 -8.29 3.66 -14.33
CA SER A 23 -8.04 5.00 -13.77
C SER A 23 -9.12 5.49 -12.80
N LYS A 24 -10.37 5.01 -12.92
CA LYS A 24 -11.48 5.39 -12.04
C LYS A 24 -11.45 4.61 -10.74
N SER A 25 -11.15 3.30 -10.80
CA SER A 25 -10.99 2.47 -9.61
C SER A 25 -9.82 2.96 -8.78
N SER A 26 -8.63 3.18 -9.36
CA SER A 26 -7.47 3.64 -8.58
C SER A 26 -7.73 4.98 -7.89
N ARG A 27 -8.41 5.93 -8.55
CA ARG A 27 -8.74 7.23 -7.95
C ARG A 27 -9.67 7.11 -6.74
N LYS A 28 -10.55 6.10 -6.70
CA LYS A 28 -11.52 5.91 -5.60
C LYS A 28 -10.99 4.97 -4.52
N ASN A 29 -10.36 3.88 -4.93
CA ASN A 29 -9.90 2.81 -4.05
C ASN A 29 -8.67 3.23 -3.26
N ILE A 30 -7.70 3.93 -3.85
CA ILE A 30 -6.49 4.35 -3.13
C ILE A 30 -6.84 5.21 -1.90
N PRO A 31 -7.65 6.29 -2.01
CA PRO A 31 -8.10 7.03 -0.84
C PRO A 31 -8.94 6.19 0.13
N LEU A 32 -9.83 5.35 -0.39
CA LEU A 32 -10.71 4.52 0.42
C LEU A 32 -9.93 3.50 1.27
N SER A 33 -9.01 2.76 0.67
CA SER A 33 -8.16 1.78 1.37
C SER A 33 -7.31 2.47 2.44
N LYS A 34 -6.73 3.65 2.14
CA LYS A 34 -6.02 4.46 3.13
C LYS A 34 -6.94 4.85 4.30
N ALA A 35 -8.15 5.31 4.00
CA ALA A 35 -9.11 5.74 5.03
C ALA A 35 -9.60 4.57 5.89
N LEU A 36 -9.80 3.39 5.30
CA LEU A 36 -10.20 2.17 6.03
C LEU A 36 -9.10 1.72 6.99
N ASP A 37 -7.86 1.67 6.53
CA ASP A 37 -6.71 1.27 7.35
C ASP A 37 -6.50 2.23 8.55
N ILE A 38 -6.54 3.55 8.31
CA ILE A 38 -6.47 4.56 9.37
C ILE A 38 -7.62 4.42 10.37
N ARG A 39 -8.86 4.24 9.89
CA ARG A 39 -10.01 4.08 10.79
C ARG A 39 -9.90 2.81 11.63
N SER A 40 -9.43 1.72 11.05
CA SER A 40 -9.22 0.47 11.78
C SER A 40 -8.18 0.62 12.88
N GLU A 41 -7.03 1.23 12.58
CA GLU A 41 -5.97 1.53 13.56
C GLU A 41 -6.51 2.39 14.70
N ARG A 42 -7.16 3.52 14.39
CA ARG A 42 -7.72 4.41 15.41
C ARG A 42 -8.73 3.72 16.30
N ARG A 43 -9.67 2.96 15.73
CA ARG A 43 -10.67 2.23 16.54
C ARG A 43 -10.03 1.25 17.51
N ALA A 44 -8.97 0.54 17.08
CA ALA A 44 -8.27 -0.39 17.96
C ALA A 44 -7.58 0.35 19.11
N GLN A 45 -6.92 1.47 18.81
CA GLN A 45 -6.27 2.33 19.81
C GLN A 45 -7.28 2.95 20.78
N ASP A 46 -8.36 3.54 20.28
CA ASP A 46 -9.41 4.17 21.08
C ASP A 46 -10.09 3.14 22.01
N SER A 47 -10.32 1.92 21.52
CA SER A 47 -10.89 0.84 22.34
C SER A 47 -9.93 0.40 23.46
N ALA A 48 -8.64 0.28 23.18
CA ALA A 48 -7.64 -0.07 24.19
C ALA A 48 -7.50 1.06 25.24
N LEU A 49 -7.47 2.31 24.79
CA LEU A 49 -7.42 3.48 25.66
C LEU A 49 -8.65 3.59 26.56
N ALA A 50 -9.85 3.42 26.01
CA ALA A 50 -11.09 3.47 26.79
C ALA A 50 -11.12 2.42 27.92
N LYS A 51 -10.59 1.22 27.66
CA LYS A 51 -10.44 0.18 28.69
C LYS A 51 -9.43 0.58 29.77
N ALA A 52 -8.30 1.18 29.38
CA ALA A 52 -7.29 1.66 30.33
C ALA A 52 -7.84 2.77 31.24
N VAL A 53 -8.68 3.67 30.72
CA VAL A 53 -9.27 4.78 31.49
C VAL A 53 -10.22 4.31 32.59
N VAL A 54 -10.96 3.22 32.36
CA VAL A 54 -11.94 2.67 33.32
C VAL A 54 -11.33 1.55 34.19
N ALA A 55 -10.07 1.19 33.97
CA ALA A 55 -9.41 0.14 34.72
C ALA A 55 -9.29 0.50 36.21
N THR A 56 -9.63 -0.45 37.08
CA THR A 56 -9.62 -0.26 38.54
C THR A 56 -8.46 -0.99 39.23
N ASN A 57 -7.71 -1.81 38.50
CA ASN A 57 -6.57 -2.56 39.02
C ASN A 57 -5.45 -2.72 37.97
N ILE A 58 -4.28 -3.17 38.43
CA ILE A 58 -3.07 -3.29 37.62
C ILE A 58 -3.25 -4.34 36.51
N ASP A 59 -3.88 -5.48 36.81
CA ASP A 59 -4.10 -6.55 35.83
C ASP A 59 -4.91 -6.07 34.62
N GLN A 60 -5.91 -5.21 34.83
CA GLN A 60 -6.70 -4.61 33.75
C GLN A 60 -5.87 -3.63 32.90
N LEU A 61 -4.96 -2.87 33.51
CA LEU A 61 -4.03 -2.01 32.78
C LEU A 61 -3.07 -2.84 31.93
N ASP A 62 -2.50 -3.91 32.49
CA ASP A 62 -1.59 -4.82 31.77
C ASP A 62 -2.26 -5.45 30.54
N VAL A 63 -3.54 -5.85 30.67
CA VAL A 63 -4.32 -6.37 29.55
C VAL A 63 -4.53 -5.30 28.47
N ALA A 64 -4.86 -4.06 28.86
CA ALA A 64 -5.04 -2.96 27.92
C ALA A 64 -3.74 -2.62 27.18
N GLU A 65 -2.62 -2.56 27.89
CA GLU A 65 -1.29 -2.33 27.31
C GLU A 65 -0.90 -3.45 26.34
N ASN A 66 -1.02 -4.71 26.75
CA ASN A 66 -0.70 -5.85 25.90
C ASN A 66 -1.57 -5.91 24.64
N THR A 67 -2.85 -5.56 24.76
CA THR A 67 -3.77 -5.45 23.61
C THR A 67 -3.30 -4.36 22.63
N MET A 68 -2.86 -3.21 23.16
CA MET A 68 -2.35 -2.12 22.33
C MET A 68 -1.06 -2.54 21.61
N ARG A 69 -0.12 -3.19 22.31
CA ARG A 69 1.14 -3.70 21.75
C ARG A 69 0.91 -4.78 20.68
N ALA A 70 -0.10 -5.63 20.87
CA ALA A 70 -0.49 -6.67 19.92
C ALA A 70 -1.28 -6.14 18.70
N THR A 71 -1.72 -4.87 18.74
CA THR A 71 -2.52 -4.30 17.64
C THR A 71 -1.67 -4.20 16.38
N LYS A 72 -2.22 -4.71 15.26
CA LYS A 72 -1.52 -4.70 13.98
C LYS A 72 -1.25 -3.26 13.52
N PRO A 73 -0.03 -2.93 13.07
CA PRO A 73 0.25 -1.62 12.51
C PRO A 73 -0.51 -1.44 11.19
N ARG A 74 -0.70 -0.18 10.79
CA ARG A 74 -1.21 0.18 9.46
C ARG A 74 -0.53 -0.62 8.37
N GLN A 75 -1.31 -1.33 7.57
CA GLN A 75 -0.82 -2.18 6.48
C GLN A 75 -0.78 -1.43 5.16
N TRP A 76 -1.59 -0.38 5.01
CA TRP A 76 -1.70 0.32 3.75
C TRP A 76 -0.41 1.11 3.46
N ARG A 77 0.15 0.90 2.26
CA ARG A 77 1.31 1.62 1.75
C ARG A 77 1.05 2.03 0.31
N LYS A 78 1.44 3.26 -0.04
CA LYS A 78 1.39 3.70 -1.44
C LYS A 78 2.55 3.06 -2.19
N SER A 79 2.25 2.16 -3.12
CA SER A 79 3.24 1.61 -4.05
C SER A 79 3.32 2.45 -5.32
N PRO A 80 4.50 2.65 -5.90
CA PRO A 80 4.62 3.26 -7.22
C PRO A 80 4.09 2.35 -8.34
N ASP A 81 3.65 2.96 -9.43
CA ASP A 81 3.43 2.27 -10.71
C ASP A 81 4.76 1.77 -11.31
N GLU A 82 4.67 0.80 -12.21
CA GLU A 82 5.84 0.13 -12.79
C GLU A 82 6.49 0.97 -13.91
N PRO A 83 7.83 1.13 -13.93
CA PRO A 83 8.51 1.86 -15.00
C PRO A 83 8.27 1.25 -16.38
N LEU A 84 8.13 2.09 -17.39
CA LEU A 84 7.85 1.67 -18.77
C LEU A 84 8.87 0.64 -19.28
N GLY A 85 10.15 0.80 -18.95
CA GLY A 85 11.19 -0.16 -19.34
C GLY A 85 10.92 -1.58 -18.83
N GLN A 86 10.47 -1.73 -17.58
CA GLN A 86 10.13 -3.03 -16.99
C GLN A 86 8.89 -3.63 -17.65
N VAL A 87 7.88 -2.81 -17.92
CA VAL A 87 6.67 -3.23 -18.63
C VAL A 87 7.00 -3.77 -20.03
N LEU A 88 7.89 -3.10 -20.76
CA LEU A 88 8.32 -3.54 -22.10
C LEU A 88 9.10 -4.87 -22.02
N ILE A 89 10.02 -5.01 -21.07
CA ILE A 89 10.73 -6.28 -20.83
C ILE A 89 9.72 -7.42 -20.57
N SER A 90 8.75 -7.18 -19.69
CA SER A 90 7.70 -8.16 -19.36
C SER A 90 6.77 -8.48 -20.53
N LYS A 91 6.55 -7.53 -21.45
CA LYS A 91 5.80 -7.80 -22.70
C LYS A 91 6.61 -8.65 -23.68
N ASN A 92 7.87 -8.32 -23.92
CA ASN A 92 8.74 -9.09 -24.82
C ASN A 92 8.91 -10.54 -24.34
N LYS A 93 9.08 -10.74 -23.02
CA LYS A 93 9.13 -12.08 -22.41
C LYS A 93 7.85 -12.88 -22.65
N ARG A 94 6.69 -12.24 -22.65
CA ARG A 94 5.41 -12.91 -22.93
C ARG A 94 5.26 -13.26 -24.41
N SER A 95 5.68 -12.37 -25.32
CA SER A 95 5.68 -12.65 -26.77
C SER A 95 6.54 -13.86 -27.09
N ALA A 96 7.79 -13.87 -26.60
CA ALA A 96 8.73 -14.96 -26.85
C ALA A 96 8.24 -16.32 -26.30
N LYS A 97 7.46 -16.32 -25.20
CA LYS A 97 6.84 -17.55 -24.69
C LYS A 97 5.67 -18.05 -25.52
N ASN A 98 4.99 -17.17 -26.26
CA ASN A 98 3.84 -17.52 -27.08
C ASN A 98 4.25 -17.97 -28.49
N GLU A 99 5.50 -17.71 -28.90
CA GLU A 99 6.07 -18.11 -30.19
C GLU A 99 6.75 -19.48 -30.16
N VAL A 100 6.90 -20.09 -28.98
CA VAL A 100 7.42 -21.44 -28.72
C VAL A 100 6.26 -22.38 -28.42
#